data_AF-A0A3M1SSB4-F1
#
_entry.id   AF-A0A3M1SSB4-F1
#
_cell.length_a   1.000
_cell.length_b   1.000
_cell.length_c   1.000
_cell.angle_alpha   90.00
_cell.angle_beta   90.00
_cell.angle_gamma   90.00
#
_symmetry.space_group_name_H-M   'P 1'
#
loop_
_entity.id
_entity.type
_entity.pdbx_description
1 polymer ?
#
loop_
_entity_poly.entity_id
_entity_poly.type
_entity_poly.pdbx_seq_one_letter_code
_entity_poly.pdbx_strand_id
1 'polypeptide(L)'
;KLREDLWRVLQVVKAAEQNLEKVGIPKLHNTLNYFFDNSIGYLFYKDLETTERFIEEVMNTRENKDLVPILHRFGAYLETLFEQINMRAVLADHPFVPPKEDLSS
;
A
#
# COMPACT_ATOMS: atom_id res chain seq x y z
N LYS A 1 9.84 8.88 -0.53
CA LYS A 1 8.72 9.02 -1.49
C LYS A 1 7.73 7.85 -1.44
N LEU A 2 7.95 6.71 -2.13
CA LEU A 2 7.00 5.58 -2.15
C LEU A 2 6.50 5.15 -0.76
N ARG A 3 7.42 4.87 0.18
CA ARG A 3 7.07 4.42 1.53
C ARG A 3 6.25 5.44 2.32
N GLU A 4 6.57 6.72 2.19
CA GLU A 4 5.89 7.81 2.90
C GLU A 4 4.46 7.99 2.36
N ASP A 5 4.31 7.96 1.03
CA ASP A 5 3.00 8.10 0.41
C ASP A 5 2.13 6.86 0.65
N LEU A 6 2.72 5.66 0.59
CA LEU A 6 2.02 4.41 0.92
C LEU A 6 1.58 4.38 2.38
N TRP A 7 2.43 4.83 3.31
CA TRP A 7 2.06 4.99 4.71
C TRP A 7 0.90 5.97 4.88
N ARG A 8 0.93 7.12 4.19
CA ARG A 8 -0.16 8.09 4.23
C ARG A 8 -1.48 7.49 3.73
N VAL A 9 -1.44 6.75 2.61
CA VAL A 9 -2.63 6.05 2.08
C VAL A 9 -3.17 5.07 3.13
N LEU A 10 -2.30 4.22 3.69
CA LEU A 10 -2.68 3.25 4.72
C LEU A 10 -3.35 3.92 5.93
N GLN A 11 -2.79 5.01 6.45
CA GLN A 11 -3.37 5.72 7.59
C GLN A 11 -4.76 6.30 7.27
N VAL A 12 -4.94 6.87 6.07
CA VAL A 12 -6.23 7.43 5.65
C VAL A 12 -7.27 6.33 5.43
N VAL A 13 -6.89 5.22 4.80
CA VAL A 13 -7.78 4.07 4.57
C VAL A 13 -8.25 3.46 5.90
N LYS A 14 -7.33 3.20 6.85
CA LYS A 14 -7.69 2.70 8.18
C LYS A 14 -8.57 3.66 8.97
N ALA A 15 -8.27 4.96 8.91
CA ALA A 15 -9.09 5.95 9.60
C ALA A 15 -10.50 6.02 8.99
N ALA A 16 -10.62 5.92 7.66
CA ALA A 16 -11.89 5.95 6.95
C ALA A 16 -12.71 4.67 7.19
N GLU A 17 -12.05 3.51 7.31
CA GLU A 17 -12.67 2.25 7.71
C GLU A 17 -13.34 2.36 9.09
N GLN A 18 -12.65 2.98 10.06
CA GLN A 18 -13.16 3.14 11.42
C GLN A 18 -14.26 4.20 11.54
N ASN A 19 -14.08 5.33 10.86
CA ASN A 19 -15.04 6.44 10.89
C ASN A 19 -14.95 7.28 9.60
N LEU A 20 -15.67 6.82 8.57
CA LEU A 20 -15.70 7.47 7.25
C LEU A 20 -16.22 8.90 7.31
N GLU A 21 -17.22 9.17 8.15
CA GLU A 21 -17.81 10.51 8.30
C GLU A 21 -16.80 11.53 8.83
N LYS A 22 -15.97 11.12 9.80
CA LYS A 22 -14.92 11.97 10.37
C LYS A 22 -13.79 12.24 9.39
N VAL A 23 -13.40 11.25 8.58
CA VAL A 23 -12.33 11.42 7.58
C VAL A 23 -12.81 12.22 6.38
N GLY A 24 -14.02 11.90 5.91
CA GLY A 24 -14.64 12.46 4.71
C GLY A 24 -14.14 11.80 3.43
N ILE A 25 -15.08 11.48 2.53
CA ILE A 25 -14.82 10.96 1.18
C ILE A 25 -13.82 11.83 0.40
N PRO A 26 -13.91 13.18 0.40
CA PRO A 26 -12.97 14.00 -0.35
C PRO A 26 -11.51 13.82 0.10
N LYS A 27 -11.27 13.65 1.40
CA LYS A 27 -9.92 13.43 1.93
C LYS A 27 -9.37 12.06 1.50
N LEU A 28 -10.21 11.02 1.59
CA LEU A 28 -9.87 9.68 1.11
C LEU A 28 -9.51 9.72 -0.38
N HIS A 29 -10.41 10.24 -1.22
CA HIS A 29 -10.22 10.30 -2.67
C HIS A 29 -8.99 11.13 -3.05
N ASN A 30 -8.80 12.31 -2.45
CA ASN A 30 -7.62 13.14 -2.73
C ASN A 30 -6.31 12.44 -2.37
N THR A 31 -6.29 11.69 -1.26
CA THR A 31 -5.09 10.93 -0.84
C THR A 31 -4.79 9.81 -1.84
N LEU A 32 -5.82 9.09 -2.28
CA LEU A 32 -5.68 8.00 -3.25
C LEU A 32 -5.26 8.51 -4.63
N ASN A 33 -5.90 9.57 -5.14
CA ASN A 33 -5.54 10.20 -6.42
C ASN A 33 -4.09 10.72 -6.39
N TYR A 34 -3.69 11.40 -5.31
CA TYR A 34 -2.31 11.86 -5.18
C TYR A 34 -1.32 10.69 -5.25
N PHE A 35 -1.59 9.58 -4.57
CA PHE A 35 -0.74 8.40 -4.62
C PHE A 35 -0.71 7.77 -6.02
N PHE A 36 -1.88 7.65 -6.66
CA PHE A 36 -2.03 7.14 -8.02
C PHE A 36 -1.17 7.95 -9.01
N ASP A 37 -1.26 9.28 -8.98
CA ASP A 37 -0.57 10.13 -9.94
C ASP A 37 0.96 10.23 -9.70
N ASN A 38 1.41 10.08 -8.45
CA ASN A 38 2.77 10.46 -8.07
C ASN A 38 3.68 9.31 -7.64
N SER A 39 3.12 8.19 -7.20
CA SER A 39 3.88 7.16 -6.48
C SER A 39 3.52 5.71 -6.84
N ILE A 40 2.35 5.45 -7.43
CA ILE A 40 1.92 4.07 -7.73
C ILE A 40 2.87 3.35 -8.70
N GLY A 41 3.47 4.09 -9.65
CA GLY A 41 4.39 3.53 -10.66
C GLY A 41 5.71 3.00 -10.09
N TYR A 42 6.01 3.22 -8.80
CA TYR A 42 7.16 2.60 -8.13
C TYR A 42 6.85 1.18 -7.61
N LEU A 43 5.59 0.73 -7.66
CA LEU A 43 5.21 -0.63 -7.28
C LEU A 43 5.65 -1.63 -8.35
N PHE A 44 5.93 -2.87 -7.92
CA PHE A 44 6.13 -3.97 -8.86
C PHE A 44 4.83 -4.27 -9.62
N TYR A 45 4.93 -4.76 -10.85
CA TYR A 45 3.78 -4.96 -11.76
C TYR A 45 2.56 -5.63 -11.11
N LYS A 46 2.77 -6.69 -10.31
CA LYS A 46 1.69 -7.40 -9.62
C LYS A 46 1.01 -6.58 -8.52
N ASP A 47 1.79 -5.79 -7.78
CA ASP A 47 1.31 -4.93 -6.70
C ASP A 47 0.63 -3.69 -7.28
N LEU A 48 1.16 -3.17 -8.40
CA LEU A 48 0.57 -2.07 -9.17
C LEU A 48 -0.87 -2.41 -9.57
N GLU A 49 -1.08 -3.49 -10.32
CA GLU A 49 -2.40 -3.89 -10.81
C GLU A 49 -3.40 -4.12 -9.67
N THR A 50 -2.96 -4.75 -8.58
CA THR A 50 -3.82 -5.00 -7.42
C THR A 50 -4.21 -3.69 -6.72
N THR A 51 -3.26 -2.77 -6.57
CA THR A 51 -3.49 -1.47 -5.94
C THR A 51 -4.40 -0.58 -6.78
N GLU A 52 -4.23 -0.57 -8.11
CA GLU A 52 -5.08 0.18 -9.04
C GLU A 52 -6.54 -0.27 -8.93
N ARG A 53 -6.78 -1.58 -8.93
CA ARG A 53 -8.13 -2.14 -8.80
C ARG A 53 -8.80 -1.74 -7.48
N PHE A 54 -8.06 -1.74 -6.37
CA PHE A 54 -8.61 -1.28 -5.08
C PHE A 54 -8.95 0.21 -5.09
N ILE A 55 -8.08 1.05 -5.67
CA ILE A 55 -8.33 2.48 -5.80
C ILE A 55 -9.58 2.70 -6.65
N GLU A 56 -9.69 2.03 -7.79
CA GLU A 56 -10.86 2.11 -8.67
C GLU A 56 -12.15 1.66 -7.96
N GLU A 57 -12.13 0.56 -7.23
CA GLU A 57 -13.28 0.04 -6.46
C GLU A 57 -13.74 1.07 -5.41
N VAL A 58 -12.79 1.70 -4.69
CA VAL A 58 -13.08 2.78 -3.74
C VAL A 58 -13.71 3.99 -4.44
N MET A 59 -13.13 4.44 -5.56
CA MET A 59 -13.59 5.65 -6.28
C MET A 59 -14.99 5.48 -6.88
N ASN A 60 -15.34 4.26 -7.31
CA ASN A 60 -16.60 3.96 -7.97
C ASN A 60 -17.73 3.60 -6.99
N THR A 61 -17.42 3.36 -5.71
CA THR A 61 -18.42 3.02 -4.69
C THR A 61 -19.14 4.27 -4.19
N ARG A 62 -20.47 4.30 -4.38
CA ARG A 62 -21.31 5.45 -3.99
C ARG A 62 -21.92 5.34 -2.60
N GLU A 63 -22.11 4.10 -2.13
CA GLU A 63 -22.79 3.79 -0.89
C GLU A 63 -21.78 3.59 0.24
N ASN A 64 -21.84 4.43 1.28
CA ASN A 64 -20.91 4.37 2.42
C ASN A 64 -20.86 2.98 3.09
N LYS A 65 -21.99 2.29 3.17
CA LYS A 65 -22.10 0.95 3.77
C LYS A 65 -21.30 -0.11 3.01
N ASP A 66 -21.19 0.04 1.69
CA ASP A 66 -20.49 -0.90 0.81
C ASP A 66 -18.99 -0.54 0.73
N LEU A 67 -18.65 0.72 1.00
CA LEU A 67 -17.28 1.21 1.03
C LEU A 67 -16.46 0.66 2.22
N VAL A 68 -17.06 0.51 3.41
CA VAL A 68 -16.33 0.05 4.60
C VAL A 68 -15.69 -1.34 4.41
N PRO A 69 -16.38 -2.37 3.91
CA PRO A 69 -15.77 -3.66 3.59
C PRO A 69 -14.64 -3.59 2.54
N ILE A 70 -14.72 -2.65 1.59
CA ILE A 70 -13.65 -2.40 0.61
C ILE A 70 -12.43 -1.82 1.33
N LEU A 71 -12.62 -0.80 2.17
CA LEU A 71 -11.55 -0.18 2.93
C LEU A 71 -10.86 -1.15 3.88
N HIS A 72 -11.60 -2.05 4.51
CA HIS A 72 -11.02 -3.11 5.35
C HIS A 72 -10.07 -4.02 4.56
N ARG A 73 -10.55 -4.54 3.42
CA ARG A 73 -9.73 -5.41 2.53
C ARG A 73 -8.52 -4.66 1.99
N PHE A 74 -8.70 -3.41 1.60
CA PHE A 74 -7.62 -2.59 1.05
C PHE A 74 -6.59 -2.25 2.13
N GLY A 75 -7.02 -1.89 3.34
CA GLY A 75 -6.16 -1.62 4.49
C GLY A 75 -5.26 -2.82 4.83
N ALA A 76 -5.84 -4.02 4.93
CA ALA A 76 -5.08 -5.25 5.18
C ALA A 76 -4.05 -5.55 4.07
N TYR A 77 -4.44 -5.32 2.81
CA TYR A 77 -3.52 -5.45 1.67
C TYR A 77 -2.35 -4.44 1.77
N LEU A 78 -2.66 -3.17 2.05
CA LEU A 78 -1.66 -2.10 2.16
C LEU A 78 -0.68 -2.32 3.30
N GLU A 79 -1.13 -2.86 4.44
CA GLU A 79 -0.24 -3.26 5.55
C GLU A 79 0.77 -4.31 5.08
N THR A 80 0.26 -5.38 4.46
CA THR A 80 1.10 -6.47 3.96
C THR A 80 2.10 -5.94 2.93
N LEU A 81 1.65 -5.11 1.99
CA LEU A 81 2.51 -4.50 0.98
C LEU A 81 3.59 -3.60 1.60
N PHE A 82 3.22 -2.78 2.59
CA PHE A 82 4.15 -1.89 3.27
C PHE A 82 5.24 -2.67 4.03
N GLU A 83 4.87 -3.74 4.73
CA GLU A 83 5.82 -4.63 5.40
C GLU A 83 6.78 -5.30 4.41
N GLN A 84 6.26 -5.81 3.28
CA GLN A 84 7.07 -6.43 2.24
C GLN A 84 8.05 -5.43 1.60
N ILE A 85 7.61 -4.21 1.31
CA ILE A 85 8.49 -3.15 0.78
C ILE A 85 9.59 -2.80 1.77
N ASN A 86 9.26 -2.67 3.06
CA ASN A 86 10.25 -2.39 4.10
C ASN A 86 11.26 -3.53 4.24
N MET A 87 10.82 -4.79 4.22
CA MET A 87 11.71 -5.94 4.30
C MET A 87 12.69 -5.99 3.13
N ARG A 88 12.22 -5.74 1.90
CA ARG A 88 13.09 -5.67 0.71
C ARG A 88 14.11 -4.54 0.81
N ALA A 89 13.70 -3.38 1.33
CA ALA A 89 14.59 -2.25 1.53
C ALA A 89 15.70 -2.57 2.56
N VAL A 90 15.36 -3.20 3.69
CA VAL A 90 16.35 -3.62 4.70
C VAL A 90 17.37 -4.60 4.12
N LEU A 91 16.94 -5.57 3.32
CA LEU A 91 17.84 -6.55 2.71
C LEU A 91 18.77 -5.93 1.65
N ALA A 92 18.38 -4.83 1.00
CA ALA A 92 19.25 -4.12 0.07
C ALA A 92 20.49 -3.53 0.77
N ASP A 93 20.35 -3.14 2.04
CA ASP A 93 21.44 -2.62 2.87
C ASP A 93 22.26 -3.74 3.55
N HIS A 94 21.79 -4.99 3.49
CA HIS A 94 22.44 -6.16 4.08
C HIS A 94 22.57 -7.30 3.05
N PRO A 95 23.38 -7.13 1.99
CA PRO A 95 23.55 -8.15 0.96
C PRO A 95 24.13 -9.44 1.57
N PHE A 96 23.54 -10.57 1.21
CA PHE A 96 24.02 -11.88 1.63
C PHE A 96 25.37 -12.19 0.97
N VAL A 97 26.38 -12.53 1.77
CA VAL A 97 27.67 -13.04 1.31
C VAL A 97 27.69 -14.55 1.60
N PRO A 98 27.70 -15.41 0.56
CA PRO A 98 27.82 -16.85 0.77
C PRO A 98 29.11 -17.17 1.54
N PRO A 99 29.08 -18.13 2.50
CA PRO A 99 30.30 -18.62 3.11
C PRO A 99 31.20 -19.19 2.01
N LYS A 100 32.50 -18.85 2.05
CA LYS A 100 33.48 -19.48 1.15
C LYS A 100 33.56 -20.95 1.54
N GLU A 101 33.22 -21.84 0.61
CA GLU A 101 33.57 -23.25 0.75
C GLU A 101 35.10 -23.34 0.74
N ASP A 102 35.70 -23.59 1.90
CA ASP A 102 37.07 -24.07 1.97
C ASP A 102 37.09 -25.48 1.40
N LEU A 103 37.24 -25.57 0.08
CA LEU A 103 37.64 -26.78 -0.62
C LEU A 103 39.12 -27.05 -0.27
N SER A 104 39.40 -27.37 1.00
CA SER A 104 40.65 -27.99 1.39
C SER A 104 40.59 -29.47 0.96
N SER A 105 41.19 -29.73 -0.22
CA SER A 105 41.59 -31.06 -0.68
C SER A 105 42.83 -31.55 0.06
#